data_AF-A0AA38RMU2-F1
#
_entry.id   AF-A0AA38RMU2-F1
#
_cell.length_a   1.000
_cell.length_b   1.000
_cell.length_c   1.000
_cell.angle_alpha   90.00
_cell.angle_beta   90.00
_cell.angle_gamma   90.00
#
_symmetry.space_group_name_H-M   'P 1'
#
loop_
_entity.id
_entity.type
_entity.pdbx_description
1 polymer ?
#
loop_
_entity_poly.entity_id
_entity_poly.type
_entity_poly.pdbx_seq_one_letter_code
_entity_poly.pdbx_strand_id
1 'polypeptide(L)'
;MLQLLKTSAMLAILAILSISAGTVTASPYLLDSRTLQARWTYDVCNNCSLYDLAAPDKNTFNDGPLGNYHATRTYDLCLGGPAACNVKSKVTLDFQGLNLYFNFSRWPTGYNYQDAGVFLAPMGVGYGPSFLSPPTDVTPSYPCSVNLDGSATCVVSFSALTGTSSSDAAVLFKAMCPLGAKQALDFYIAFSGSVIHSSGTTSPFSQQYPCTSFSSGQCTSYCTSCMYAEMSYRCSKCYVPCPSTTSTSSTSSSSTSTASTESSTSTTSTSTTSTTSTTSTTSTTSTSTSTSSTTSTTSTTSTTSTTSTTSTTSTTSTESSTTTTSATPTPTPCDYGTAFGYQDQGHSYTLDSQSPLPQGCNRWGWYETPTAAELQTGISGILYVGAGRNDLSKAINVGSWSAIEVGGLVSVTYTVTPPYSLSEVHVDLDCLPMDKCAPGAYTFGQTFSGAGVAAYTTAPGIPFPVCPAGHRPYLTVHASILVTSITTCSLPVAS
;
A
#
# COMPACT_ATOMS: atom_id res chain seq x y z
N MET A 1 31.66 59.56 -56.17
CA MET A 1 31.04 58.98 -57.38
C MET A 1 30.98 57.47 -57.16
N LEU A 2 29.87 56.97 -56.63
CA LEU A 2 28.73 56.42 -57.39
C LEU A 2 29.13 55.05 -58.01
N GLN A 3 28.91 53.94 -57.31
CA GLN A 3 27.69 53.10 -57.33
C GLN A 3 27.54 52.33 -58.67
N LEU A 4 27.47 50.99 -58.64
CA LEU A 4 26.36 50.16 -59.17
C LEU A 4 26.76 48.69 -59.45
N LEU A 5 26.02 47.76 -58.81
CA LEU A 5 25.31 46.58 -59.36
C LEU A 5 26.12 45.48 -60.08
N LYS A 6 25.82 44.18 -60.03
CA LYS A 6 24.69 43.34 -59.57
C LYS A 6 25.18 41.90 -59.77
N THR A 7 24.80 40.94 -58.92
CA THR A 7 24.05 39.73 -59.31
C THR A 7 23.87 38.78 -58.12
N SER A 8 22.60 38.47 -57.85
CA SER A 8 22.09 37.46 -56.93
C SER A 8 22.30 36.03 -57.43
N ALA A 9 22.38 35.04 -56.53
CA ALA A 9 21.46 33.89 -56.51
C ALA A 9 21.78 32.86 -55.40
N MET A 10 20.71 32.52 -54.66
CA MET A 10 20.36 31.23 -54.04
C MET A 10 21.33 30.54 -53.07
N LEU A 11 21.02 30.69 -51.78
CA LEU A 11 21.38 29.73 -50.72
C LEU A 11 20.36 28.58 -50.71
N ALA A 12 20.84 27.35 -50.87
CA ALA A 12 20.08 26.13 -50.61
C ALA A 12 20.26 25.72 -49.14
N ILE A 13 19.15 25.56 -48.42
CA ILE A 13 19.10 25.02 -47.06
C ILE A 13 19.05 23.48 -47.18
N LEU A 14 20.08 22.81 -46.69
CA LEU A 14 20.11 21.35 -46.53
C LEU A 14 19.74 21.02 -45.08
N ALA A 15 18.56 20.44 -44.88
CA ALA A 15 18.13 19.89 -43.59
C ALA A 15 18.70 18.48 -43.42
N ILE A 16 19.50 18.26 -42.39
CA ILE A 16 19.96 16.92 -41.96
C ILE A 16 18.98 16.44 -40.89
N LEU A 17 18.18 15.42 -41.21
CA LEU A 17 17.47 14.62 -40.22
C LEU A 17 18.46 13.64 -39.57
N SER A 18 18.81 13.87 -38.31
CA SER A 18 19.40 12.86 -37.43
C SER A 18 18.28 12.19 -36.63
N ILE A 19 17.95 10.94 -36.95
CA ILE A 19 17.10 10.09 -36.13
C ILE A 19 18.00 9.42 -35.09
N SER A 20 18.01 9.93 -33.86
CA SER A 20 18.59 9.22 -32.71
C SER A 20 17.55 8.25 -32.16
N ALA A 21 17.75 6.96 -32.40
CA ALA A 21 17.06 5.90 -31.68
C ALA A 21 17.58 5.84 -30.25
N GLY A 22 16.88 6.51 -29.32
CA GLY A 22 17.10 6.34 -27.89
C GLY A 22 16.43 5.06 -27.41
N THR A 23 17.21 4.02 -27.15
CA THR A 23 16.75 2.86 -26.38
C THR A 23 16.52 3.31 -24.93
N VAL A 24 15.26 3.47 -24.53
CA VAL A 24 14.88 3.67 -23.13
C VAL A 24 15.00 2.31 -22.44
N THR A 25 16.14 2.04 -21.83
CA THR A 25 16.27 0.95 -20.86
C THR A 25 15.53 1.36 -19.59
N ALA A 26 14.30 0.87 -19.43
CA ALA A 26 13.56 0.99 -18.18
C ALA A 26 14.34 0.27 -17.07
N SER A 27 14.89 1.04 -16.13
CA SER A 27 15.50 0.52 -14.92
C SER A 27 14.40 -0.04 -14.02
N PRO A 28 14.48 -1.28 -13.51
CA PRO A 28 13.52 -1.79 -12.54
C PRO A 28 13.78 -1.11 -11.20
N TYR A 29 13.09 0.02 -10.96
CA TYR A 29 13.03 0.63 -9.64
C TYR A 29 12.14 -0.26 -8.75
N LEU A 30 12.78 -0.99 -7.83
CA LEU A 30 12.14 -1.62 -6.69
C LEU A 30 11.62 -0.51 -5.77
N LEU A 31 10.34 -0.14 -5.95
CA LEU A 31 9.65 0.79 -5.06
C LEU A 31 9.35 0.09 -3.73
N ASP A 32 10.12 0.54 -2.76
CA ASP A 32 10.02 0.35 -1.32
C ASP A 32 8.56 0.46 -0.83
N SER A 33 8.02 -0.65 -0.33
CA SER A 33 6.73 -0.69 0.35
C SER A 33 6.88 -0.05 1.73
N ARG A 34 6.84 1.28 1.78
CA ARG A 34 6.74 1.98 3.07
C ARG A 34 5.55 1.39 3.84
N THR A 35 5.86 0.92 5.03
CA THR A 35 4.99 0.24 6.00
C THR A 35 3.82 1.15 6.39
N LEU A 36 2.75 1.09 5.61
CA LEU A 36 1.46 1.67 5.97
C LEU A 36 0.86 0.79 7.07
N GLN A 37 0.75 1.33 8.27
CA GLN A 37 0.17 0.62 9.41
C GLN A 37 -1.24 0.10 9.06
N ALA A 38 -1.41 -1.22 9.10
CA ALA A 38 -2.73 -1.84 9.05
C ALA A 38 -3.58 -1.30 10.21
N ARG A 39 -4.73 -0.68 9.89
CA ARG A 39 -5.75 -0.35 10.90
C ARG A 39 -6.91 -1.32 10.77
N TRP A 40 -7.13 -2.09 11.83
CA TRP A 40 -8.16 -3.12 12.01
C TRP A 40 -9.61 -2.62 12.01
N THR A 41 -9.88 -1.37 11.63
CA THR A 41 -11.23 -0.78 11.59
C THR A 41 -11.71 -0.51 10.18
N TYR A 42 -11.35 -1.40 9.25
CA TYR A 42 -12.03 -1.44 7.96
C TYR A 42 -13.34 -2.21 8.15
N ASP A 43 -14.48 -1.53 8.01
CA ASP A 43 -15.80 -2.06 8.35
C ASP A 43 -16.22 -3.28 7.51
N VAL A 44 -15.49 -3.54 6.42
CA VAL A 44 -15.83 -4.56 5.43
C VAL A 44 -15.29 -5.94 5.80
N CYS A 45 -14.20 -6.03 6.56
CA CYS A 45 -13.68 -7.30 7.10
C CYS A 45 -14.39 -7.65 8.42
N ASN A 46 -15.71 -7.76 8.40
CA ASN A 46 -16.55 -7.89 9.60
C ASN A 46 -17.16 -9.29 9.81
N ASN A 47 -16.88 -10.24 8.90
CA ASN A 47 -17.44 -11.58 8.92
C ASN A 47 -16.34 -12.63 8.73
N CYS A 48 -16.43 -13.73 9.47
CA CYS A 48 -15.50 -14.85 9.39
C CYS A 48 -15.36 -15.53 8.04
N SER A 49 -16.40 -15.46 7.20
CA SER A 49 -16.30 -15.91 5.80
C SER A 49 -15.26 -15.13 4.98
N LEU A 50 -14.84 -13.96 5.44
CA LEU A 50 -13.84 -13.12 4.80
C LEU A 50 -12.43 -13.31 5.38
N TYR A 51 -12.24 -14.16 6.39
CA TYR A 51 -10.92 -14.39 6.99
C TYR A 51 -9.89 -14.83 5.94
N ASP A 52 -8.70 -14.24 6.00
CA ASP A 52 -7.57 -14.44 5.08
C ASP A 52 -7.80 -13.97 3.63
N LEU A 53 -8.99 -13.44 3.31
CA LEU A 53 -9.29 -12.91 1.99
C LEU A 53 -8.69 -11.52 1.82
N ALA A 54 -8.03 -11.27 0.68
CA ALA A 54 -7.50 -9.96 0.36
C ALA A 54 -8.63 -8.98 0.01
N ALA A 55 -8.66 -7.83 0.68
CA ALA A 55 -9.62 -6.76 0.48
C ALA A 55 -8.92 -5.41 0.24
N PRO A 56 -9.55 -4.45 -0.46
CA PRO A 56 -9.00 -3.11 -0.67
C PRO A 56 -8.63 -2.45 0.65
N ASP A 57 -7.40 -1.93 0.77
CA ASP A 57 -6.95 -1.27 1.98
C ASP A 57 -7.08 0.26 1.84
N LYS A 58 -7.98 0.85 2.64
CA LYS A 58 -8.27 2.30 2.64
C LYS A 58 -7.08 3.20 2.97
N ASN A 59 -6.00 2.66 3.53
CA ASN A 59 -4.81 3.45 3.87
C ASN A 59 -3.74 3.40 2.77
N THR A 60 -3.99 2.68 1.69
CA THR A 60 -2.98 2.36 0.68
C THR A 60 -3.21 3.04 -0.65
N PHE A 61 -4.08 4.04 -0.70
CA PHE A 61 -4.19 4.91 -1.86
C PHE A 61 -2.84 5.58 -2.12
N ASN A 62 -2.36 5.41 -3.34
CA ASN A 62 -1.16 6.05 -3.87
C ASN A 62 -1.51 6.70 -5.19
N ASP A 63 -0.78 7.75 -5.55
CA ASP A 63 -0.71 8.18 -6.93
C ASP A 63 -0.22 7.00 -7.79
N GLY A 64 -0.69 6.86 -9.01
CA GLY A 64 -0.19 5.79 -9.90
C GLY A 64 1.24 6.01 -10.39
N PRO A 65 1.65 5.33 -11.47
CA PRO A 65 2.95 5.54 -12.12
C PRO A 65 3.35 7.01 -12.30
N LEU A 66 2.42 7.88 -12.71
CA LEU A 66 2.67 9.32 -12.92
C LEU A 66 3.15 10.02 -11.65
N GLY A 67 2.55 9.74 -10.49
CA GLY A 67 2.97 10.34 -9.22
C GLY A 67 4.01 9.51 -8.45
N ASN A 68 4.67 8.57 -9.12
CA ASN A 68 5.70 7.72 -8.54
C ASN A 68 5.23 7.00 -7.26
N TYR A 69 3.96 6.57 -7.22
CA TYR A 69 3.41 5.79 -6.10
C TYR A 69 3.48 6.51 -4.75
N HIS A 70 3.41 7.84 -4.76
CA HIS A 70 3.34 8.64 -3.55
C HIS A 70 2.00 8.38 -2.82
N ALA A 71 2.06 8.12 -1.51
CA ALA A 71 0.87 7.89 -0.70
C ALA A 71 0.01 9.16 -0.63
N THR A 72 -1.16 9.11 -1.25
CA THR A 72 -2.15 10.18 -1.17
C THR A 72 -3.54 9.63 -1.50
N ARG A 73 -4.54 10.25 -0.90
CA ARG A 73 -5.96 9.99 -1.17
C ARG A 73 -6.76 11.27 -1.35
N THR A 74 -6.07 12.41 -1.39
CA THR A 74 -6.70 13.73 -1.41
C THR A 74 -6.15 14.50 -2.59
N TYR A 75 -7.04 14.97 -3.46
CA TYR A 75 -6.72 15.74 -4.65
C TYR A 75 -7.21 17.17 -4.48
N ASP A 76 -6.38 18.12 -4.90
CA ASP A 76 -6.74 19.53 -4.93
C ASP A 76 -7.61 19.83 -6.17
N LEU A 77 -8.65 20.63 -5.96
CA LEU A 77 -9.55 21.12 -6.99
C LEU A 77 -9.31 22.61 -7.22
N CYS A 78 -9.36 23.03 -8.47
CA CYS A 78 -9.07 24.39 -8.91
C CYS A 78 -10.29 25.00 -9.60
N LEU A 79 -10.78 26.11 -9.07
CA LEU A 79 -11.82 26.90 -9.74
C LEU A 79 -11.24 27.54 -11.01
N GLY A 80 -11.96 27.44 -12.13
CA GLY A 80 -11.49 27.90 -13.45
C GLY A 80 -10.41 27.00 -14.08
N GLY A 81 -10.08 25.87 -13.44
CA GLY A 81 -9.12 24.89 -13.93
C GLY A 81 -7.69 25.07 -13.40
N PRO A 82 -6.79 24.14 -13.74
CA PRO A 82 -5.46 24.03 -13.10
C PRO A 82 -4.54 25.23 -13.41
N ALA A 83 -4.71 25.90 -14.55
CA ALA A 83 -3.95 27.10 -14.90
C ALA A 83 -4.37 28.36 -14.10
N ALA A 84 -5.57 28.36 -13.51
CA ALA A 84 -6.18 29.50 -12.82
C ALA A 84 -6.49 29.19 -11.34
N CYS A 85 -5.70 28.33 -10.71
CA CYS A 85 -5.96 27.71 -9.40
C CYS A 85 -5.81 28.65 -8.18
N ASN A 86 -6.51 29.79 -8.19
CA ASN A 86 -6.49 30.81 -7.13
C ASN A 86 -7.47 30.49 -6.00
N VAL A 87 -8.56 29.80 -6.32
CA VAL A 87 -9.55 29.31 -5.35
C VAL A 87 -9.50 27.80 -5.37
N LYS A 88 -9.26 27.19 -4.21
CA LYS A 88 -9.07 25.74 -4.07
C LYS A 88 -10.16 25.09 -3.23
N SER A 89 -10.46 23.85 -3.57
CA SER A 89 -11.16 22.89 -2.71
C SER A 89 -10.43 21.56 -2.77
N LYS A 90 -10.99 20.50 -2.17
CA LYS A 90 -10.38 19.17 -2.13
C LYS A 90 -11.42 18.09 -2.34
N VAL A 91 -11.00 16.96 -2.89
CA VAL A 91 -11.76 15.71 -2.86
C VAL A 91 -10.91 14.65 -2.16
N THR A 92 -11.53 13.90 -1.24
CA THR A 92 -10.86 12.82 -0.49
C THR A 92 -11.55 11.49 -0.74
N LEU A 93 -10.74 10.48 -1.04
CA LEU A 93 -11.17 9.13 -1.33
C LEU A 93 -11.24 8.30 -0.06
N ASP A 94 -12.24 7.44 0.02
CA ASP A 94 -12.39 6.51 1.13
C ASP A 94 -13.13 5.25 0.68
N PHE A 95 -12.70 4.10 1.16
CA PHE A 95 -13.48 2.87 0.99
C PHE A 95 -14.40 2.72 2.20
N GLN A 96 -15.71 2.58 1.96
CA GLN A 96 -16.71 2.33 3.00
C GLN A 96 -17.66 1.23 2.54
N GLY A 97 -17.74 0.13 3.29
CA GLY A 97 -18.43 -1.06 2.81
C GLY A 97 -17.89 -1.53 1.46
N LEU A 98 -18.79 -1.86 0.54
CA LEU A 98 -18.48 -2.32 -0.81
C LEU A 98 -18.46 -1.19 -1.85
N ASN A 99 -18.12 0.03 -1.41
CA ASN A 99 -18.10 1.21 -2.25
C ASN A 99 -16.83 2.05 -2.05
N LEU A 100 -16.43 2.74 -3.11
CA LEU A 100 -15.46 3.83 -3.09
C LEU A 100 -16.22 5.16 -3.06
N TYR A 101 -15.96 5.95 -2.03
CA TYR A 101 -16.52 7.27 -1.81
C TYR A 101 -15.53 8.34 -2.26
N PHE A 102 -16.05 9.38 -2.92
CA PHE A 102 -15.34 10.60 -3.25
C PHE A 102 -16.01 11.75 -2.53
N ASN A 103 -15.38 12.24 -1.47
CA ASN A 103 -15.92 13.27 -0.60
C ASN A 103 -15.32 14.63 -0.96
N PHE A 104 -16.10 15.45 -1.65
CA PHE A 104 -15.75 16.80 -2.06
C PHE A 104 -15.96 17.76 -0.89
N SER A 105 -14.90 18.43 -0.46
CA SER A 105 -14.96 19.47 0.56
C SER A 105 -15.76 20.67 0.07
N ARG A 106 -16.36 21.43 0.99
CA ARG A 106 -17.01 22.69 0.64
C ARG A 106 -16.00 23.64 -0.01
N TRP A 107 -16.45 24.45 -0.96
CA TRP A 107 -15.67 25.56 -1.48
C TRP A 107 -15.55 26.69 -0.44
N PRO A 108 -14.56 27.60 -0.58
CA PRO A 108 -14.48 28.81 0.23
C PRO A 108 -15.78 29.64 0.17
N THR A 109 -15.97 30.47 1.19
CA THR A 109 -17.19 31.27 1.37
C THR A 109 -17.60 31.99 0.08
N GLY A 110 -18.87 31.83 -0.29
CA GLY A 110 -19.45 32.46 -1.48
C GLY A 110 -19.65 31.51 -2.66
N TYR A 111 -19.10 30.29 -2.64
CA TYR A 111 -19.30 29.29 -3.69
C TYR A 111 -20.04 28.07 -3.16
N ASN A 112 -21.02 27.57 -3.92
CA ASN A 112 -21.74 26.32 -3.66
C ASN A 112 -21.67 25.41 -4.87
N TYR A 113 -21.60 24.09 -4.67
CA TYR A 113 -21.72 23.16 -5.79
C TYR A 113 -23.07 23.31 -6.49
N GLN A 114 -23.04 23.47 -7.81
CA GLN A 114 -24.20 23.27 -8.67
C GLN A 114 -24.21 21.83 -9.19
N ASP A 115 -23.05 21.33 -9.61
CA ASP A 115 -22.81 19.94 -9.93
C ASP A 115 -21.37 19.53 -9.59
N ALA A 116 -21.15 18.23 -9.45
CA ALA A 116 -19.83 17.64 -9.32
C ALA A 116 -19.86 16.23 -9.88
N GLY A 117 -18.74 15.75 -10.41
CA GLY A 117 -18.64 14.40 -10.93
C GLY A 117 -17.22 13.88 -10.92
N VAL A 118 -17.14 12.55 -11.01
CA VAL A 118 -15.91 11.77 -11.07
C VAL A 118 -15.88 11.03 -12.40
N PHE A 119 -14.79 11.18 -13.14
CA PHE A 119 -14.41 10.23 -14.18
C PHE A 119 -13.52 9.17 -13.56
N LEU A 120 -13.82 7.91 -13.85
CA LEU A 120 -13.02 6.80 -13.36
C LEU A 120 -13.03 5.67 -14.39
N ALA A 121 -11.84 5.29 -14.85
CA ALA A 121 -11.64 4.22 -15.82
C ALA A 121 -10.53 3.27 -15.35
N PRO A 122 -10.67 1.95 -15.58
CA PRO A 122 -9.60 1.01 -15.26
C PRO A 122 -8.36 1.31 -16.10
N MET A 123 -7.19 1.21 -15.48
CA MET A 123 -5.89 1.29 -16.16
C MET A 123 -5.29 -0.11 -16.35
N GLY A 124 -5.52 -1.02 -15.40
CA GLY A 124 -5.06 -2.40 -15.45
C GLY A 124 -4.90 -3.02 -14.06
N VAL A 125 -4.19 -4.15 -14.01
CA VAL A 125 -3.80 -4.85 -12.78
C VAL A 125 -2.30 -4.68 -12.50
N GLY A 126 -1.96 -3.75 -11.62
CA GLY A 126 -0.66 -3.61 -11.02
C GLY A 126 0.49 -3.11 -11.92
N TYR A 127 1.75 -3.34 -11.50
CA TYR A 127 2.99 -2.90 -12.18
C TYR A 127 3.26 -3.59 -13.54
N GLY A 128 2.24 -4.23 -14.13
CA GLY A 128 2.35 -4.99 -15.37
C GLY A 128 2.28 -4.11 -16.63
N PRO A 129 2.91 -4.50 -17.75
CA PRO A 129 3.08 -3.67 -18.94
C PRO A 129 1.81 -3.46 -19.80
N SER A 130 0.67 -4.07 -19.46
CA SER A 130 -0.57 -3.91 -20.23
C SER A 130 -1.47 -2.83 -19.61
N PHE A 131 -0.99 -1.59 -19.60
CA PHE A 131 -1.84 -0.44 -19.29
C PHE A 131 -2.75 -0.14 -20.49
N LEU A 132 -4.04 0.08 -20.22
CA LEU A 132 -4.92 0.67 -21.21
C LEU A 132 -4.38 2.05 -21.61
N SER A 133 -4.63 2.47 -22.85
CA SER A 133 -4.17 3.78 -23.28
C SER A 133 -4.80 4.88 -22.43
N PRO A 134 -4.04 5.94 -22.11
CA PRO A 134 -4.56 7.13 -21.45
C PRO A 134 -5.87 7.64 -22.07
N PRO A 135 -6.86 8.03 -21.25
CA PRO A 135 -8.09 8.60 -21.76
C PRO A 135 -7.83 9.96 -22.41
N THR A 136 -8.48 10.19 -23.56
CA THR A 136 -8.50 11.50 -24.24
C THR A 136 -9.71 12.35 -23.86
N ASP A 137 -10.66 11.75 -23.13
CA ASP A 137 -11.86 12.39 -22.60
C ASP A 137 -12.05 11.92 -21.17
N VAL A 138 -12.21 12.88 -20.27
CA VAL A 138 -12.39 12.66 -18.83
C VAL A 138 -13.73 13.21 -18.35
N THR A 139 -14.74 13.24 -19.24
CA THR A 139 -16.11 13.60 -18.89
C THR A 139 -16.61 12.72 -17.74
N PRO A 140 -17.14 13.29 -16.65
CA PRO A 140 -17.57 12.51 -15.49
C PRO A 140 -18.55 11.39 -15.83
N SER A 141 -18.21 10.17 -15.41
CA SER A 141 -19.07 8.99 -15.55
C SER A 141 -19.92 8.72 -14.31
N TYR A 142 -19.55 9.32 -13.17
CA TYR A 142 -20.23 9.16 -11.89
C TYR A 142 -20.62 10.54 -11.35
N PRO A 143 -21.91 10.93 -11.40
CA PRO A 143 -22.38 12.19 -10.86
C PRO A 143 -22.44 12.15 -9.32
N CYS A 144 -22.14 13.27 -8.69
CA CYS A 144 -22.18 13.40 -7.23
C CYS A 144 -23.51 13.99 -6.77
N SER A 145 -23.90 13.66 -5.53
CA SER A 145 -24.98 14.35 -4.82
C SER A 145 -24.42 15.53 -4.03
N VAL A 146 -25.02 16.70 -4.15
CA VAL A 146 -24.67 17.89 -3.35
C VAL A 146 -25.38 17.80 -2.00
N ASN A 147 -24.62 17.91 -0.92
CA ASN A 147 -25.09 17.79 0.44
C ASN A 147 -25.59 19.15 0.99
N LEU A 148 -26.43 19.11 2.03
CA LEU A 148 -26.99 20.32 2.66
C LEU A 148 -25.93 21.24 3.29
N ASP A 149 -24.77 20.70 3.66
CA ASP A 149 -23.65 21.45 4.22
C ASP A 149 -22.76 22.12 3.16
N GLY A 150 -23.13 22.00 1.87
CA GLY A 150 -22.38 22.55 0.74
C GLY A 150 -21.19 21.70 0.32
N SER A 151 -21.03 20.49 0.85
CA SER A 151 -20.12 19.47 0.31
C SER A 151 -20.79 18.69 -0.84
N ALA A 152 -20.05 17.79 -1.50
CA ALA A 152 -20.65 16.85 -2.44
C ALA A 152 -20.04 15.45 -2.29
N THR A 153 -20.82 14.41 -2.61
CA THR A 153 -20.39 13.01 -2.47
C THR A 153 -20.73 12.22 -3.72
N CYS A 154 -19.73 11.57 -4.31
CA CYS A 154 -19.92 10.52 -5.30
C CYS A 154 -19.67 9.16 -4.66
N VAL A 155 -20.46 8.15 -5.04
CA VAL A 155 -20.33 6.77 -4.56
C VAL A 155 -20.23 5.84 -5.77
N VAL A 156 -19.19 5.03 -5.82
CA VAL A 156 -18.97 4.04 -6.88
C VAL A 156 -18.85 2.67 -6.25
N SER A 157 -19.76 1.76 -6.61
CA SER A 157 -19.75 0.40 -6.07
C SER A 157 -18.60 -0.42 -6.63
N PHE A 158 -18.11 -1.41 -5.86
CA PHE A 158 -17.08 -2.33 -6.35
C PHE A 158 -17.54 -3.10 -7.59
N SER A 159 -18.83 -3.38 -7.70
CA SER A 159 -19.42 -4.00 -8.89
C SER A 159 -19.26 -3.13 -10.13
N ALA A 160 -19.44 -1.81 -10.00
CA ALA A 160 -19.21 -0.86 -11.09
C ALA A 160 -17.72 -0.74 -11.45
N LEU A 161 -16.84 -0.71 -10.44
CA LEU A 161 -15.38 -0.63 -10.65
C LEU A 161 -14.80 -1.83 -11.39
N THR A 162 -15.30 -3.03 -11.06
CA THR A 162 -14.75 -4.30 -11.54
C THR A 162 -15.52 -4.89 -12.71
N GLY A 163 -16.69 -4.34 -13.04
CA GLY A 163 -17.65 -4.98 -13.94
C GLY A 163 -18.25 -6.29 -13.41
N THR A 164 -17.98 -6.66 -12.15
CA THR A 164 -18.46 -7.91 -11.53
C THR A 164 -19.77 -7.65 -10.80
N SER A 165 -20.89 -8.13 -11.36
CA SER A 165 -22.20 -8.02 -10.70
C SER A 165 -22.36 -9.09 -9.61
N SER A 166 -22.09 -8.72 -8.37
CA SER A 166 -22.30 -9.58 -7.20
C SER A 166 -22.69 -8.74 -5.97
N SER A 167 -23.41 -9.34 -5.03
CA SER A 167 -23.61 -8.82 -3.67
C SER A 167 -22.75 -9.52 -2.63
N ASP A 168 -22.05 -10.60 -3.02
CA ASP A 168 -21.13 -11.33 -2.15
C ASP A 168 -19.80 -10.56 -2.06
N ALA A 169 -19.49 -10.08 -0.86
CA ALA A 169 -18.26 -9.37 -0.56
C ALA A 169 -17.01 -10.17 -0.95
N ALA A 170 -17.01 -11.50 -0.79
CA ALA A 170 -15.85 -12.32 -1.13
C ALA A 170 -15.58 -12.34 -2.64
N VAL A 171 -16.64 -12.36 -3.45
CA VAL A 171 -16.54 -12.29 -4.92
C VAL A 171 -16.02 -10.92 -5.34
N LEU A 172 -16.57 -9.84 -4.77
CA LEU A 172 -16.16 -8.47 -5.09
C LEU A 172 -14.72 -8.17 -4.64
N PHE A 173 -14.30 -8.70 -3.49
CA PHE A 173 -12.93 -8.59 -3.00
C PHE A 173 -11.94 -9.29 -3.93
N LYS A 174 -12.25 -10.49 -4.42
CA LYS A 174 -11.39 -11.16 -5.42
C LYS A 174 -11.28 -10.35 -6.72
N ALA A 175 -12.37 -9.69 -7.13
CA ALA A 175 -12.36 -8.85 -8.32
C ALA A 175 -11.57 -7.54 -8.14
N MET A 176 -11.64 -6.93 -6.95
CA MET A 176 -10.86 -5.75 -6.59
C MET A 176 -9.38 -6.08 -6.29
N CYS A 177 -9.11 -7.28 -5.81
CA CYS A 177 -7.79 -7.77 -5.39
C CYS A 177 -7.37 -9.02 -6.19
N PRO A 178 -7.27 -8.93 -7.53
CA PRO A 178 -7.03 -10.11 -8.37
C PRO A 178 -5.66 -10.76 -8.15
N LEU A 179 -4.71 -10.02 -7.55
CA LEU A 179 -3.37 -10.50 -7.18
C LEU A 179 -3.23 -10.77 -5.67
N GLY A 180 -4.36 -11.00 -4.99
CA GLY A 180 -4.41 -11.18 -3.54
C GLY A 180 -3.93 -9.94 -2.79
N ALA A 181 -3.19 -10.12 -1.69
CA ALA A 181 -2.68 -9.01 -0.88
C ALA A 181 -1.41 -8.35 -1.46
N LYS A 182 -0.95 -8.77 -2.65
CA LYS A 182 0.28 -8.23 -3.24
C LYS A 182 0.06 -6.89 -3.94
N GLN A 183 -1.07 -6.73 -4.64
CA GLN A 183 -1.40 -5.54 -5.41
C GLN A 183 -2.87 -5.52 -5.85
N ALA A 184 -3.44 -4.34 -6.04
CA ALA A 184 -4.82 -4.15 -6.46
C ALA A 184 -4.94 -3.54 -7.87
N LEU A 185 -6.13 -3.04 -8.20
CA LEU A 185 -6.41 -2.35 -9.47
C LEU A 185 -5.81 -0.94 -9.50
N ASP A 186 -5.44 -0.52 -10.71
CA ASP A 186 -5.05 0.87 -11.00
C ASP A 186 -6.13 1.54 -11.85
N PHE A 187 -6.32 2.85 -11.66
CA PHE A 187 -7.35 3.62 -12.34
C PHE A 187 -6.83 4.96 -12.85
N TYR A 188 -7.36 5.38 -14.00
CA TYR A 188 -7.39 6.78 -14.39
C TYR A 188 -8.54 7.46 -13.67
N ILE A 189 -8.26 8.60 -13.03
CA ILE A 189 -9.24 9.36 -12.27
C ILE A 189 -9.21 10.84 -12.66
N ALA A 190 -10.38 11.46 -12.81
CA ALA A 190 -10.49 12.90 -12.95
C ALA A 190 -11.70 13.48 -12.21
N PHE A 191 -11.60 14.74 -11.80
CA PHE A 191 -12.67 15.46 -11.10
C PHE A 191 -13.03 16.76 -11.82
N SER A 192 -14.32 17.00 -12.01
CA SER A 192 -14.82 18.25 -12.57
C SER A 192 -16.26 18.52 -12.17
N GLY A 193 -16.70 19.76 -12.37
CA GLY A 193 -18.09 20.17 -12.21
C GLY A 193 -18.24 21.68 -12.27
N SER A 194 -19.29 22.20 -11.68
CA SER A 194 -19.54 23.64 -11.59
C SER A 194 -19.99 24.09 -10.20
N VAL A 195 -19.63 25.33 -9.86
CA VAL A 195 -20.09 26.00 -8.65
C VAL A 195 -20.84 27.28 -9.01
N ILE A 196 -21.80 27.65 -8.19
CA ILE A 196 -22.49 28.93 -8.26
C ILE A 196 -21.96 29.86 -7.16
N HIS A 197 -21.49 31.04 -7.56
CA HIS A 197 -21.12 32.10 -6.64
C HIS A 197 -22.38 32.79 -6.08
N SER A 198 -22.28 33.45 -4.91
CA SER A 198 -23.40 34.19 -4.30
C SER A 198 -23.97 35.30 -5.19
N SER A 199 -23.20 35.76 -6.19
CA SER A 199 -23.66 36.68 -7.23
C SER A 199 -24.55 36.04 -8.32
N GLY A 200 -24.73 34.72 -8.28
CA GLY A 200 -25.43 33.94 -9.32
C GLY A 200 -24.54 33.48 -10.48
N THR A 201 -23.26 33.87 -10.50
CA THR A 201 -22.31 33.48 -11.56
C THR A 201 -21.93 32.02 -11.40
N THR A 202 -22.05 31.23 -12.48
CA THR A 202 -21.58 29.84 -12.51
C THR A 202 -20.15 29.78 -13.02
N SER A 203 -19.29 29.05 -12.31
CA SER A 203 -17.88 28.87 -12.65
C SER A 203 -17.54 27.38 -12.67
N PRO A 204 -16.87 26.87 -13.71
CA PRO A 204 -16.42 25.49 -13.74
C PRO A 204 -15.25 25.29 -12.78
N PHE A 205 -15.07 24.06 -12.30
CA PHE A 205 -13.85 23.63 -11.63
C PHE A 205 -13.35 22.32 -12.23
N SER A 206 -12.06 22.06 -12.07
CA SER A 206 -11.45 20.77 -12.37
C SER A 206 -10.32 20.49 -11.38
N GLN A 207 -9.81 19.26 -11.37
CA GLN A 207 -8.64 18.94 -10.56
C GLN A 207 -7.40 19.76 -10.93
N GLN A 208 -6.48 19.92 -9.97
CA GLN A 208 -5.13 20.40 -10.21
C GLN A 208 -4.37 19.38 -11.10
N TYR A 209 -3.38 19.85 -11.87
CA TYR A 209 -2.49 18.94 -12.61
C TYR A 209 -1.90 17.90 -11.68
N PRO A 210 -1.80 16.62 -12.11
CA PRO A 210 -1.19 15.59 -11.28
C PRO A 210 0.29 15.90 -11.08
N CYS A 211 0.79 15.59 -9.90
CA CYS A 211 2.19 15.73 -9.59
C CYS A 211 2.99 14.62 -10.28
N THR A 212 4.14 14.95 -10.89
CA THR A 212 5.05 13.96 -11.49
C THR A 212 6.33 13.74 -10.69
N SER A 213 6.59 14.61 -9.72
CA SER A 213 7.83 14.56 -8.94
C SER A 213 7.64 15.21 -7.59
N PHE A 214 8.17 14.57 -6.55
CA PHE A 214 8.08 15.02 -5.18
C PHE A 214 9.47 15.26 -4.59
N SER A 215 9.59 16.28 -3.74
CA SER A 215 10.75 16.51 -2.88
C SER A 215 10.26 16.83 -1.48
N SER A 216 10.71 16.08 -0.47
CA SER A 216 10.29 16.26 0.93
C SER A 216 8.76 16.25 1.13
N GLY A 217 8.04 15.42 0.36
CA GLY A 217 6.57 15.32 0.40
C GLY A 217 5.83 16.47 -0.29
N GLN A 218 6.54 17.42 -0.91
CA GLN A 218 5.95 18.49 -1.69
C GLN A 218 6.09 18.23 -3.18
N CYS A 219 5.06 18.57 -3.94
CA CYS A 219 5.11 18.46 -5.39
C CYS A 219 6.05 19.50 -5.98
N THR A 220 7.03 19.06 -6.79
CA THR A 220 8.01 19.93 -7.46
C THR A 220 7.78 20.06 -8.96
N SER A 221 7.05 19.13 -9.57
CA SER A 221 6.72 19.15 -11.00
C SER A 221 5.33 18.59 -11.25
N TYR A 222 4.64 19.14 -12.25
CA TYR A 222 3.27 18.79 -12.62
C TYR A 222 3.20 18.35 -14.09
N CYS A 223 2.36 17.36 -14.41
CA CYS A 223 2.06 17.03 -15.79
C CYS A 223 0.98 17.97 -16.33
N THR A 224 1.38 19.05 -16.99
CA THR A 224 0.45 20.06 -17.53
C THR A 224 -0.33 19.61 -18.76
N SER A 225 0.09 18.51 -19.39
CA SER A 225 -0.63 17.86 -20.50
C SER A 225 -1.59 16.76 -20.04
N CYS A 226 -1.54 16.36 -18.77
CA CYS A 226 -2.38 15.30 -18.23
C CYS A 226 -3.71 15.89 -17.75
N MET A 227 -4.82 15.40 -18.29
CA MET A 227 -6.18 15.76 -17.86
C MET A 227 -6.77 14.82 -16.81
N TYR A 228 -6.02 13.79 -16.41
CA TYR A 228 -6.36 12.82 -15.38
C TYR A 228 -5.20 12.70 -14.39
N ALA A 229 -5.48 12.16 -13.21
CA ALA A 229 -4.48 11.59 -12.32
C ALA A 229 -4.57 10.05 -12.41
N GLU A 230 -3.55 9.38 -11.91
CA GLU A 230 -3.57 7.93 -11.75
C GLU A 230 -3.73 7.62 -10.26
N MET A 231 -4.52 6.61 -9.96
CA MET A 231 -4.75 6.13 -8.60
C MET A 231 -4.47 4.63 -8.55
N SER A 232 -3.67 4.25 -7.58
CA SER A 232 -3.41 2.85 -7.21
C SER A 232 -3.82 2.63 -5.77
N TYR A 233 -4.19 1.40 -5.42
CA TYR A 233 -4.32 0.97 -4.03
C TYR A 233 -3.70 -0.41 -3.85
N ARG A 234 -3.51 -0.82 -2.60
CA ARG A 234 -3.10 -2.18 -2.24
C ARG A 234 -4.24 -2.92 -1.58
N CYS A 235 -4.13 -4.23 -1.56
CA CYS A 235 -5.03 -5.08 -0.82
C CYS A 235 -4.33 -5.66 0.39
N SER A 236 -5.07 -5.79 1.48
CA SER A 236 -4.61 -6.39 2.73
C SER A 236 -5.52 -7.57 3.07
N LYS A 237 -4.97 -8.61 3.69
CA LYS A 237 -5.78 -9.74 4.15
C LYS A 237 -6.72 -9.28 5.27
N CYS A 238 -7.98 -9.71 5.20
CA CYS A 238 -8.93 -9.55 6.28
C CYS A 238 -8.52 -10.44 7.46
N TYR A 239 -8.18 -9.84 8.60
CA TYR A 239 -8.07 -10.55 9.86
C TYR A 239 -9.25 -10.21 10.74
N VAL A 240 -10.25 -11.07 10.69
CA VAL A 240 -11.43 -10.98 11.55
C VAL A 240 -11.21 -11.96 12.70
N PRO A 241 -11.37 -11.56 13.97
CA PRO A 241 -11.30 -12.48 15.10
C PRO A 241 -12.45 -13.49 14.98
N CYS A 242 -12.14 -14.67 14.45
CA CYS A 242 -13.10 -15.74 14.35
C CYS A 242 -13.01 -16.62 15.58
N PRO A 243 -14.15 -16.98 16.19
CA PRO A 243 -14.13 -17.98 17.25
C PRO A 243 -13.55 -19.25 16.64
N SER A 244 -12.31 -19.58 17.02
CA SER A 244 -11.69 -20.84 16.65
C SER A 244 -12.64 -21.93 17.10
N THR A 245 -13.30 -22.60 16.15
CA THR A 245 -14.06 -23.80 16.45
C THR A 245 -13.03 -24.84 16.87
N THR A 246 -12.73 -24.87 18.17
CA THR A 246 -11.94 -25.90 18.81
C THR A 246 -12.66 -27.20 18.53
N SER A 247 -12.26 -27.87 17.46
CA SER A 247 -12.77 -29.19 17.12
C SER A 247 -12.16 -30.11 18.16
N THR A 248 -12.88 -30.31 19.26
CA THR A 248 -12.55 -31.27 20.30
C THR A 248 -12.72 -32.65 19.68
N SER A 249 -11.68 -33.13 19.01
CA SER A 249 -11.57 -34.51 18.55
C SER A 249 -11.51 -35.40 19.79
N SER A 250 -12.66 -35.91 20.25
CA SER A 250 -12.74 -36.92 21.29
C SER A 250 -12.26 -38.26 20.72
N THR A 251 -10.94 -38.42 20.65
CA THR A 251 -10.29 -39.70 20.37
C THR A 251 -10.60 -40.65 21.52
N SER A 252 -11.56 -41.54 21.30
CA SER A 252 -11.92 -42.60 22.23
C SER A 252 -10.92 -43.75 22.05
N SER A 253 -9.87 -43.75 22.87
CA SER A 253 -8.86 -44.81 22.92
C SER A 253 -9.37 -46.00 23.73
N SER A 254 -9.93 -47.01 23.08
CA SER A 254 -10.05 -48.36 23.65
C SER A 254 -8.75 -49.13 23.37
N SER A 255 -7.90 -49.27 24.39
CA SER A 255 -6.77 -50.18 24.36
C SER A 255 -7.24 -51.60 24.66
N THR A 256 -7.14 -52.49 23.67
CA THR A 256 -7.18 -53.95 23.90
C THR A 256 -5.94 -54.54 23.27
N SER A 257 -5.08 -55.07 24.14
CA SER A 257 -3.84 -55.75 23.80
C SER A 257 -4.14 -57.10 23.17
N THR A 258 -3.61 -57.38 21.98
CA THR A 258 -3.44 -58.76 21.52
C THR A 258 -2.18 -58.85 20.65
N ALA A 259 -1.25 -59.67 21.12
CA ALA A 259 -0.04 -60.07 20.41
C ALA A 259 -0.38 -61.09 19.32
N SER A 260 0.13 -60.90 18.11
CA SER A 260 0.26 -61.92 17.05
C SER A 260 1.25 -61.37 16.01
N THR A 261 2.50 -61.78 16.03
CA THR A 261 3.08 -62.85 15.18
C THR A 261 3.06 -62.50 13.69
N GLU A 262 4.24 -62.14 13.18
CA GLU A 262 4.56 -61.94 11.78
C GLU A 262 4.30 -63.21 10.95
N SER A 263 3.56 -63.07 9.86
CA SER A 263 3.75 -63.92 8.69
C SER A 263 3.39 -63.18 7.42
N SER A 264 4.33 -63.23 6.48
CA SER A 264 4.37 -62.59 5.19
C SER A 264 3.30 -63.13 4.23
N THR A 265 2.60 -62.27 3.49
CA THR A 265 2.16 -62.62 2.13
C THR A 265 1.86 -61.38 1.29
N SER A 266 2.29 -61.45 0.03
CA SER A 266 2.15 -60.47 -1.05
C SER A 266 0.82 -60.64 -1.80
N THR A 267 0.17 -59.54 -2.21
CA THR A 267 -0.75 -59.38 -3.37
C THR A 267 -1.15 -57.89 -3.43
N THR A 268 -0.92 -57.10 -4.47
CA THR A 268 -1.36 -57.10 -5.89
C THR A 268 -2.84 -56.69 -6.10
N SER A 269 -3.01 -55.51 -6.73
CA SER A 269 -4.18 -54.97 -7.47
C SER A 269 -5.46 -54.68 -6.66
N THR A 270 -6.35 -53.72 -6.94
CA THR A 270 -6.83 -53.15 -8.21
C THR A 270 -7.68 -51.89 -7.94
N SER A 271 -7.85 -51.07 -8.99
CA SER A 271 -8.68 -49.88 -9.19
C SER A 271 -10.19 -50.00 -8.90
N THR A 272 -10.81 -48.88 -8.52
CA THR A 272 -12.23 -48.45 -8.76
C THR A 272 -12.28 -46.95 -8.45
N THR A 273 -12.43 -45.97 -9.35
CA THR A 273 -13.54 -45.57 -10.25
C THR A 273 -14.92 -45.49 -9.60
N SER A 274 -15.62 -44.39 -9.91
CA SER A 274 -17.03 -44.00 -9.65
C SER A 274 -17.14 -42.92 -8.54
N THR A 275 -17.93 -41.85 -8.63
CA THR A 275 -19.02 -41.53 -9.57
C THR A 275 -19.34 -40.03 -9.50
N THR A 276 -19.70 -39.51 -10.66
CA THR A 276 -20.36 -38.23 -10.94
C THR A 276 -21.66 -38.07 -10.15
N SER A 277 -21.97 -36.86 -9.68
CA SER A 277 -23.33 -36.46 -9.30
C SER A 277 -23.54 -34.99 -9.63
N THR A 278 -24.25 -34.79 -10.74
CA THR A 278 -24.90 -33.58 -11.20
C THR A 278 -26.06 -33.21 -10.28
N THR A 279 -26.21 -31.94 -9.92
CA THR A 279 -27.52 -31.41 -9.51
C THR A 279 -27.69 -30.00 -10.06
N SER A 280 -28.75 -29.86 -10.85
CA SER A 280 -29.21 -28.67 -11.55
C SER A 280 -30.18 -27.86 -10.69
N THR A 281 -30.43 -26.62 -11.14
CA THR A 281 -31.60 -25.74 -10.89
C THR A 281 -31.69 -25.13 -9.47
N THR A 282 -31.89 -23.81 -9.31
CA THR A 282 -33.10 -23.09 -9.74
C THR A 282 -32.85 -21.58 -9.81
N SER A 283 -33.35 -20.96 -10.87
CA SER A 283 -33.41 -19.52 -11.10
C SER A 283 -34.58 -18.91 -10.32
N THR A 284 -34.35 -17.82 -9.59
CA THR A 284 -35.43 -16.96 -9.06
C THR A 284 -35.28 -15.54 -9.61
N THR A 285 -36.23 -15.21 -10.47
CA THR A 285 -36.53 -13.87 -10.98
C THR A 285 -37.28 -13.09 -9.91
N SER A 286 -36.78 -11.93 -9.51
CA SER A 286 -37.53 -10.98 -8.69
C SER A 286 -37.49 -9.59 -9.32
N THR A 287 -38.64 -9.23 -9.86
CA THR A 287 -39.05 -7.93 -10.37
C THR A 287 -39.61 -7.10 -9.22
N SER A 288 -39.21 -5.84 -9.06
CA SER A 288 -39.97 -4.84 -8.30
C SER A 288 -39.43 -3.44 -8.64
N THR A 289 -40.08 -2.72 -9.55
CA THR A 289 -41.12 -1.69 -9.34
C THR A 289 -40.64 -0.42 -8.64
N SER A 290 -40.66 0.63 -9.44
CA SER A 290 -40.49 2.05 -9.15
C SER A 290 -41.57 2.59 -8.20
N THR A 291 -41.19 3.52 -7.34
CA THR A 291 -42.14 4.48 -6.76
C THR A 291 -41.48 5.85 -6.64
N SER A 292 -42.01 6.78 -7.42
CA SER A 292 -41.79 8.21 -7.31
C SER A 292 -42.62 8.76 -6.15
N SER A 293 -42.05 9.67 -5.37
CA SER A 293 -42.84 10.57 -4.53
C SER A 293 -42.17 11.93 -4.44
N THR A 294 -42.76 12.86 -5.20
CA THR A 294 -42.71 14.30 -5.02
C THR A 294 -43.31 14.70 -3.68
N THR A 295 -42.66 15.60 -2.92
CA THR A 295 -43.40 16.51 -2.02
C THR A 295 -42.63 17.83 -1.89
N SER A 296 -43.36 18.89 -2.20
CA SER A 296 -43.01 20.29 -2.04
C SER A 296 -43.18 20.73 -0.58
N THR A 297 -42.29 21.58 -0.06
CA THR A 297 -42.67 22.48 1.02
C THR A 297 -41.91 23.80 0.98
N THR A 298 -42.71 24.82 1.25
CA THR A 298 -42.52 26.24 1.03
C THR A 298 -42.01 26.91 2.32
N SER A 299 -41.09 27.86 2.16
CA SER A 299 -40.83 29.08 2.95
C SER A 299 -40.89 29.06 4.49
N THR A 300 -39.84 29.60 5.13
CA THR A 300 -39.99 30.80 5.97
C THR A 300 -38.66 31.48 6.25
N THR A 301 -38.69 32.79 6.03
CA THR A 301 -37.64 33.79 6.23
C THR A 301 -37.62 34.21 7.69
N SER A 302 -36.44 34.23 8.32
CA SER A 302 -36.21 34.95 9.58
C SER A 302 -34.82 35.59 9.56
N THR A 303 -34.81 36.89 9.24
CA THR A 303 -33.70 37.81 9.41
C THR A 303 -33.49 38.09 10.90
N THR A 304 -32.28 37.87 11.41
CA THR A 304 -31.86 38.38 12.73
C THR A 304 -30.66 39.28 12.54
N SER A 305 -30.88 40.57 12.78
CA SER A 305 -29.88 41.62 12.80
C SER A 305 -29.05 41.52 14.08
N THR A 306 -27.73 41.36 13.96
CA THR A 306 -26.80 41.49 15.09
C THR A 306 -26.08 42.82 15.02
N THR A 307 -26.43 43.67 15.99
CA THR A 307 -25.86 44.99 16.26
C THR A 307 -24.42 44.86 16.74
N SER A 308 -23.52 45.58 16.09
CA SER A 308 -22.11 45.70 16.48
C SER A 308 -21.98 46.71 17.63
N THR A 309 -21.48 46.26 18.77
CA THR A 309 -21.04 47.13 19.87
C THR A 309 -19.52 47.26 19.84
N THR A 310 -19.07 48.45 19.44
CA THR A 310 -17.67 48.87 19.49
C THR A 310 -17.33 49.28 20.92
N SER A 311 -16.49 48.51 21.61
CA SER A 311 -15.89 48.89 22.89
C SER A 311 -14.41 49.19 22.68
N THR A 312 -14.07 50.48 22.68
CA THR A 312 -12.70 50.99 22.76
C THR A 312 -12.15 50.74 24.16
N THR A 313 -11.18 49.82 24.28
CA THR A 313 -10.39 49.62 25.49
C THR A 313 -8.98 50.14 25.25
N SER A 314 -8.64 51.22 25.94
CA SER A 314 -7.29 51.77 25.99
C SER A 314 -6.41 50.87 26.87
N THR A 315 -5.53 50.09 26.26
CA THR A 315 -4.53 49.29 26.96
C THR A 315 -3.20 50.02 27.02
N THR A 316 -2.80 50.35 28.25
CA THR A 316 -1.48 50.86 28.63
C THR A 316 -0.41 49.83 28.29
N SER A 317 0.58 50.26 27.52
CA SER A 317 1.73 49.47 27.08
C SER A 317 2.73 49.28 28.22
N THR A 318 2.76 48.07 28.77
CA THR A 318 3.83 47.59 29.66
C THR A 318 4.75 46.71 28.83
N GLU A 319 5.95 47.20 28.53
CA GLU A 319 7.04 46.40 27.93
C GLU A 319 7.41 45.28 28.90
N SER A 320 7.02 44.05 28.54
CA SER A 320 7.46 42.84 29.21
C SER A 320 8.37 42.09 28.24
N SER A 321 9.66 42.09 28.55
CA SER A 321 10.71 41.34 27.85
C SER A 321 10.43 39.85 28.00
N THR A 322 9.78 39.28 26.99
CA THR A 322 9.50 37.84 26.89
C THR A 322 10.76 37.13 26.42
N THR A 323 11.46 36.49 27.35
CA THR A 323 12.48 35.49 27.04
C THR A 323 11.80 34.29 26.38
N THR A 324 11.76 34.27 25.05
CA THR A 324 11.36 33.09 24.27
C THR A 324 12.32 31.95 24.57
N THR A 325 11.91 31.04 25.45
CA THR A 325 12.59 29.78 25.68
C THR A 325 12.40 28.95 24.41
N SER A 326 13.47 28.81 23.62
CA SER A 326 13.47 27.98 22.41
C SER A 326 13.10 26.55 22.82
N ALA A 327 11.95 26.05 22.36
CA ALA A 327 11.52 24.70 22.66
C ALA A 327 12.55 23.71 22.10
N THR A 328 13.14 22.89 22.97
CA THR A 328 14.03 21.82 22.53
C THR A 328 13.25 20.88 21.59
N PRO A 329 13.73 20.63 20.36
CA PRO A 329 13.01 19.79 19.42
C PRO A 329 12.81 18.40 20.03
N THR A 330 11.57 17.93 20.03
CA THR A 330 11.25 16.58 20.50
C THR A 330 11.81 15.56 19.52
N PRO A 331 12.64 14.61 19.97
CA PRO A 331 13.20 13.58 19.09
C PRO A 331 12.07 12.78 18.44
N THR A 332 12.11 12.64 17.13
CA THR A 332 11.10 11.89 16.36
C THR A 332 11.74 10.60 15.84
N PRO A 333 11.09 9.44 16.01
CA PRO A 333 11.57 8.20 15.40
C PRO A 333 11.39 8.23 13.89
N CYS A 334 12.45 7.85 13.19
CA CYS A 334 12.54 7.79 11.75
C CYS A 334 12.73 6.34 11.32
N ASP A 335 12.05 5.92 10.26
CA ASP A 335 12.37 4.65 9.60
C ASP A 335 13.77 4.73 8.99
N TYR A 336 14.64 3.82 9.40
CA TYR A 336 16.01 3.68 8.92
C TYR A 336 16.13 2.58 7.86
N GLY A 337 15.16 1.67 7.77
CA GLY A 337 15.11 0.63 6.75
C GLY A 337 15.19 -0.79 7.30
N THR A 338 15.45 -1.74 6.40
CA THR A 338 15.42 -3.17 6.68
C THR A 338 16.81 -3.72 6.94
N ALA A 339 16.97 -4.45 8.05
CA ALA A 339 18.16 -5.21 8.40
C ALA A 339 17.98 -6.70 8.14
N PHE A 340 19.06 -7.34 7.68
CA PHE A 340 19.16 -8.80 7.62
C PHE A 340 20.31 -9.29 8.48
N GLY A 341 20.12 -10.46 9.08
CA GLY A 341 21.20 -11.20 9.71
C GLY A 341 22.19 -11.71 8.66
N TYR A 342 23.46 -11.51 8.95
CA TYR A 342 24.58 -12.06 8.20
C TYR A 342 25.59 -12.65 9.18
N GLN A 343 25.79 -13.96 9.14
CA GLN A 343 26.80 -14.65 9.95
C GLN A 343 28.22 -14.38 9.41
N ASP A 344 28.57 -14.97 8.28
CA ASP A 344 29.84 -14.80 7.58
C ASP A 344 29.76 -15.34 6.14
N GLN A 345 30.82 -15.21 5.34
CA GLN A 345 30.81 -15.60 3.93
C GLN A 345 30.58 -17.10 3.69
N GLY A 346 30.90 -17.96 4.66
CA GLY A 346 30.72 -19.41 4.57
C GLY A 346 29.34 -19.91 4.97
N HIS A 347 28.58 -19.10 5.72
CA HIS A 347 27.30 -19.49 6.29
C HIS A 347 26.12 -18.68 5.76
N SER A 348 26.36 -17.45 5.31
CA SER A 348 25.35 -16.54 4.75
C SER A 348 25.21 -16.72 3.24
N TYR A 349 24.03 -17.11 2.80
CA TYR A 349 23.68 -17.26 1.40
C TYR A 349 22.70 -16.16 0.99
N THR A 350 22.83 -15.66 -0.22
CA THR A 350 21.98 -14.57 -0.70
C THR A 350 20.58 -15.08 -1.07
N LEU A 351 19.54 -14.33 -0.73
CA LEU A 351 18.15 -14.71 -1.04
C LEU A 351 17.86 -14.80 -2.55
N ASP A 352 18.66 -14.13 -3.39
CA ASP A 352 18.60 -14.23 -4.85
C ASP A 352 19.18 -15.54 -5.41
N SER A 353 20.02 -16.25 -4.63
CA SER A 353 20.61 -17.54 -5.03
C SER A 353 19.61 -18.68 -5.09
N GLN A 354 18.41 -18.48 -4.54
CA GLN A 354 17.29 -19.44 -4.64
C GLN A 354 16.62 -19.45 -6.03
N SER A 355 17.36 -19.07 -7.09
CA SER A 355 16.93 -19.02 -8.50
C SER A 355 17.44 -20.26 -9.25
N PRO A 356 16.68 -20.88 -10.19
CA PRO A 356 15.50 -20.35 -10.89
C PRO A 356 14.13 -20.71 -10.30
N LEU A 357 13.13 -19.93 -10.72
CA LEU A 357 11.70 -20.15 -10.51
C LEU A 357 11.29 -21.63 -10.73
N PRO A 358 10.29 -22.12 -9.98
CA PRO A 358 9.07 -21.37 -9.69
C PRO A 358 9.06 -20.51 -8.42
N GLN A 359 10.07 -20.56 -7.53
CA GLN A 359 9.95 -20.01 -6.16
C GLN A 359 11.12 -19.15 -5.64
N GLY A 360 12.03 -18.67 -6.49
CA GLY A 360 13.13 -17.80 -6.03
C GLY A 360 12.66 -16.47 -5.43
N CYS A 361 13.30 -16.02 -4.36
CA CYS A 361 12.88 -14.82 -3.62
C CYS A 361 13.14 -13.49 -4.34
N ASN A 362 14.02 -13.48 -5.36
CA ASN A 362 14.38 -12.31 -6.17
C ASN A 362 14.49 -10.99 -5.36
N ARG A 363 15.09 -11.08 -4.16
CA ARG A 363 15.28 -9.96 -3.24
C ARG A 363 16.70 -10.03 -2.68
N TRP A 364 17.18 -8.86 -2.28
CA TRP A 364 18.40 -8.75 -1.50
C TRP A 364 18.13 -9.15 -0.03
N GLY A 365 19.20 -9.48 0.68
CA GLY A 365 19.22 -10.08 2.00
C GLY A 365 19.85 -11.46 1.98
N TRP A 366 20.01 -12.04 3.17
CA TRP A 366 20.64 -13.33 3.38
C TRP A 366 19.76 -14.28 4.17
N TYR A 367 20.06 -15.56 4.02
CA TYR A 367 19.62 -16.64 4.88
C TYR A 367 20.83 -17.49 5.25
N GLU A 368 20.72 -18.16 6.39
CA GLU A 368 21.74 -19.09 6.91
C GLU A 368 21.26 -20.52 6.68
N THR A 369 22.15 -21.51 6.62
CA THR A 369 21.75 -22.94 6.58
C THR A 369 22.32 -23.72 7.78
N PRO A 370 21.84 -23.44 9.00
CA PRO A 370 22.44 -24.01 10.18
C PRO A 370 22.04 -25.47 10.39
N THR A 371 22.97 -26.29 10.84
CA THR A 371 22.68 -27.63 11.34
C THR A 371 22.07 -27.55 12.74
N ALA A 372 21.36 -28.61 13.16
CA ALA A 372 20.86 -28.71 14.53
C ALA A 372 21.99 -28.61 15.57
N ALA A 373 23.15 -29.23 15.28
CA ALA A 373 24.32 -29.18 16.17
C ALA A 373 24.85 -27.74 16.33
N GLU A 374 24.92 -26.96 15.25
CA GLU A 374 25.34 -25.55 15.30
C GLU A 374 24.35 -24.71 16.11
N LEU A 375 23.04 -24.92 15.96
CA LEU A 375 22.06 -24.21 16.77
C LEU A 375 22.08 -24.61 18.24
N GLN A 376 22.42 -25.86 18.57
CA GLN A 376 22.59 -26.28 19.97
C GLN A 376 23.79 -25.59 20.63
N THR A 377 24.86 -25.31 19.87
CA THR A 377 26.00 -24.50 20.36
C THR A 377 25.73 -22.99 20.29
N GLY A 378 24.74 -22.59 19.50
CA GLY A 378 24.43 -21.20 19.19
C GLY A 378 25.22 -20.68 17.99
N ILE A 379 24.55 -19.94 17.12
CA ILE A 379 25.15 -19.17 16.02
C ILE A 379 24.89 -17.68 16.23
N SER A 380 25.70 -16.82 15.61
CA SER A 380 25.53 -15.37 15.71
C SER A 380 26.13 -14.64 14.52
N GLY A 381 25.66 -13.42 14.30
CA GLY A 381 26.14 -12.57 13.21
C GLY A 381 25.81 -11.10 13.42
N ILE A 382 26.05 -10.33 12.36
CA ILE A 382 25.79 -8.89 12.30
C ILE A 382 24.41 -8.64 11.67
N LEU A 383 23.70 -7.62 12.14
CA LEU A 383 22.52 -7.08 11.47
C LEU A 383 22.94 -5.93 10.53
N TYR A 384 22.71 -6.11 9.23
CA TYR A 384 23.09 -5.14 8.20
C TYR A 384 21.89 -4.48 7.54
N VAL A 385 21.85 -3.14 7.54
CA VAL A 385 20.90 -2.31 6.77
C VAL A 385 21.58 -1.79 5.49
N GLY A 386 20.81 -1.56 4.43
CA GLY A 386 21.29 -0.82 3.25
C GLY A 386 22.21 -1.60 2.31
N ALA A 387 22.31 -2.92 2.49
CA ALA A 387 23.11 -3.80 1.62
C ALA A 387 22.41 -4.10 0.28
N GLY A 388 22.09 -3.05 -0.48
CA GLY A 388 21.44 -3.18 -1.78
C GLY A 388 22.23 -4.11 -2.71
N ARG A 389 21.53 -5.05 -3.36
CA ARG A 389 22.13 -6.11 -4.20
C ARG A 389 23.14 -7.01 -3.46
N ASN A 390 22.96 -7.19 -2.15
CA ASN A 390 23.82 -8.03 -1.31
C ASN A 390 25.28 -7.54 -1.22
N ASP A 391 25.52 -6.25 -1.46
CA ASP A 391 26.85 -5.65 -1.39
C ASP A 391 27.16 -5.18 0.05
N LEU A 392 27.98 -5.95 0.76
CA LEU A 392 28.39 -5.65 2.13
C LEU A 392 29.21 -4.36 2.25
N SER A 393 29.87 -3.90 1.20
CA SER A 393 30.63 -2.65 1.26
C SER A 393 29.74 -1.41 1.44
N LYS A 394 28.45 -1.55 1.13
CA LYS A 394 27.41 -0.52 1.27
C LYS A 394 26.57 -0.69 2.53
N ALA A 395 26.78 -1.79 3.25
CA ALA A 395 25.98 -2.17 4.39
C ALA A 395 26.38 -1.38 5.66
N ILE A 396 25.39 -1.04 6.46
CA ILE A 396 25.56 -0.39 7.75
C ILE A 396 25.29 -1.42 8.85
N ASN A 397 26.26 -1.67 9.71
CA ASN A 397 26.08 -2.49 10.90
C ASN A 397 25.22 -1.73 11.91
N VAL A 398 24.03 -2.26 12.20
CA VAL A 398 23.08 -1.68 13.16
C VAL A 398 22.98 -2.49 14.46
N GLY A 399 23.71 -3.60 14.57
CA GLY A 399 23.59 -4.53 15.69
C GLY A 399 24.10 -5.93 15.40
N SER A 400 23.70 -6.86 16.26
CA SER A 400 23.97 -8.28 16.16
C SER A 400 22.70 -9.10 16.29
N TRP A 401 22.78 -10.34 15.83
CA TRP A 401 21.76 -11.34 16.08
C TRP A 401 22.42 -12.64 16.56
N SER A 402 21.66 -13.48 17.25
CA SER A 402 22.05 -14.84 17.60
C SER A 402 20.86 -15.78 17.54
N ALA A 403 21.11 -17.07 17.31
CA ALA A 403 20.09 -18.11 17.35
C ALA A 403 20.60 -19.31 18.13
N ILE A 404 19.77 -19.86 19.03
CA ILE A 404 20.09 -21.04 19.83
C ILE A 404 18.88 -21.98 19.90
N GLU A 405 19.10 -23.28 19.75
CA GLU A 405 18.08 -24.31 19.92
C GLU A 405 18.11 -24.87 21.34
N VAL A 406 16.98 -24.80 22.05
CA VAL A 406 16.80 -25.43 23.36
C VAL A 406 15.50 -26.22 23.36
N GLY A 407 15.59 -27.53 23.53
CA GLY A 407 14.42 -28.41 23.61
C GLY A 407 13.58 -28.44 22.32
N GLY A 408 14.22 -28.40 21.15
CA GLY A 408 13.54 -28.41 19.85
C GLY A 408 13.01 -27.05 19.38
N LEU A 409 13.18 -25.98 20.18
CA LEU A 409 12.76 -24.62 19.84
C LEU A 409 13.99 -23.72 19.64
N VAL A 410 14.05 -23.07 18.49
CA VAL A 410 15.07 -22.08 18.15
C VAL A 410 14.62 -20.70 18.60
N SER A 411 15.39 -20.08 19.47
CA SER A 411 15.19 -18.69 19.90
C SER A 411 16.17 -17.79 19.17
N VAL A 412 15.66 -16.79 18.45
CA VAL A 412 16.48 -15.77 17.79
C VAL A 412 16.47 -14.49 18.64
N THR A 413 17.65 -14.00 18.97
CA THR A 413 17.86 -12.75 19.70
C THR A 413 18.42 -11.68 18.77
N TYR A 414 17.81 -10.51 18.79
CA TYR A 414 18.23 -9.30 18.10
C TYR A 414 18.78 -8.34 19.15
N THR A 415 19.91 -7.69 18.88
CA THR A 415 20.44 -6.59 19.69
C THR A 415 20.91 -5.49 18.76
N VAL A 416 20.33 -4.29 18.86
CA VAL A 416 20.73 -3.13 18.06
C VAL A 416 21.51 -2.14 18.91
N THR A 417 22.48 -1.46 18.29
CA THR A 417 23.30 -0.47 18.98
C THR A 417 22.66 0.92 18.85
N PRO A 418 22.69 1.77 19.89
CA PRO A 418 22.27 3.16 19.73
C PRO A 418 23.00 3.85 18.56
N PRO A 419 22.33 4.68 17.75
CA PRO A 419 21.00 5.27 17.97
C PRO A 419 19.80 4.43 17.44
N TYR A 420 20.03 3.17 17.09
CA TYR A 420 19.01 2.32 16.48
C TYR A 420 18.03 1.71 17.49
N SER A 421 16.83 1.39 17.02
CA SER A 421 15.84 0.58 17.75
C SER A 421 15.04 -0.30 16.79
N LEU A 422 14.48 -1.40 17.28
CA LEU A 422 13.64 -2.32 16.52
C LEU A 422 12.21 -1.79 16.42
N SER A 423 11.65 -1.68 15.22
CA SER A 423 10.21 -1.48 14.98
C SER A 423 9.49 -2.79 14.72
N GLU A 424 10.15 -3.72 14.02
CA GLU A 424 9.61 -5.04 13.70
C GLU A 424 10.74 -6.06 13.64
N VAL A 425 10.44 -7.31 13.96
CA VAL A 425 11.34 -8.45 13.73
C VAL A 425 10.56 -9.57 13.06
N HIS A 426 11.24 -10.30 12.17
CA HIS A 426 10.70 -11.45 11.47
C HIS A 426 11.76 -12.54 11.40
N VAL A 427 11.35 -13.78 11.66
CA VAL A 427 12.20 -14.96 11.53
C VAL A 427 11.48 -15.99 10.70
N ASP A 428 12.19 -16.57 9.72
CA ASP A 428 11.72 -17.75 9.03
C ASP A 428 12.71 -18.89 9.22
N LEU A 429 12.20 -20.06 9.60
CA LEU A 429 13.00 -21.26 9.82
C LEU A 429 12.23 -22.43 9.23
N ASP A 430 12.67 -22.91 8.07
CA ASP A 430 12.00 -23.95 7.29
C ASP A 430 13.04 -24.73 6.46
N CYS A 431 12.60 -25.59 5.54
CA CYS A 431 13.48 -26.37 4.68
C CYS A 431 13.62 -25.74 3.28
N LEU A 432 14.83 -25.77 2.73
CA LEU A 432 15.06 -25.40 1.34
C LEU A 432 14.38 -26.40 0.39
N PRO A 433 13.97 -26.01 -0.84
CA PRO A 433 14.01 -24.64 -1.38
C PRO A 433 13.01 -23.72 -0.66
N MET A 434 13.34 -22.43 -0.55
CA MET A 434 12.46 -21.46 0.12
C MET A 434 11.15 -21.28 -0.64
N ASP A 435 10.01 -21.33 0.07
CA ASP A 435 8.68 -21.03 -0.47
C ASP A 435 8.11 -19.68 0.03
N LYS A 436 8.71 -19.13 1.08
CA LYS A 436 8.38 -17.83 1.69
C LYS A 436 9.52 -16.84 1.49
N CYS A 437 9.17 -15.72 0.88
CA CYS A 437 10.15 -14.69 0.49
C CYS A 437 9.76 -13.29 0.92
N ALA A 438 8.67 -13.12 1.66
CA ALA A 438 8.18 -11.83 2.15
C ALA A 438 8.13 -11.85 3.68
N PRO A 439 8.52 -10.77 4.39
CA PRO A 439 8.57 -10.77 5.85
C PRO A 439 7.23 -11.15 6.50
N GLY A 440 6.11 -10.68 5.95
CA GLY A 440 4.77 -11.02 6.43
C GLY A 440 4.33 -12.47 6.17
N ALA A 441 5.14 -13.28 5.48
CA ALA A 441 4.92 -14.71 5.26
C ALA A 441 5.86 -15.58 6.11
N TYR A 442 6.78 -14.99 6.87
CA TYR A 442 7.73 -15.72 7.68
C TYR A 442 7.05 -16.37 8.88
N THR A 443 7.64 -17.46 9.36
CA THR A 443 7.10 -18.28 10.44
C THR A 443 6.84 -17.50 11.74
N PHE A 444 7.65 -16.47 12.00
CA PHE A 444 7.50 -15.58 13.15
C PHE A 444 7.56 -14.11 12.74
N GLY A 445 6.71 -13.28 13.34
CA GLY A 445 6.73 -11.83 13.20
C GLY A 445 6.26 -11.13 14.48
N GLN A 446 6.94 -10.04 14.88
CA GLN A 446 6.56 -9.20 15.99
C GLN A 446 6.77 -7.72 15.64
N THR A 447 5.72 -6.92 15.83
CA THR A 447 5.75 -5.45 15.70
C THR A 447 5.81 -4.80 17.08
N PHE A 448 6.54 -3.71 17.21
CA PHE A 448 6.67 -2.93 18.44
C PHE A 448 5.98 -1.57 18.29
N SER A 449 5.16 -1.20 19.28
CA SER A 449 4.56 0.13 19.34
C SER A 449 5.53 1.12 19.99
N GLY A 450 6.22 1.91 19.17
CA GLY A 450 7.09 3.00 19.62
C GLY A 450 8.59 2.74 19.42
N ALA A 451 9.39 3.78 19.63
CA ALA A 451 10.84 3.72 19.54
C ALA A 451 11.47 3.14 20.82
N GLY A 452 12.70 2.63 20.71
CA GLY A 452 13.54 2.31 21.88
C GLY A 452 13.64 0.83 22.26
N VAL A 453 13.11 -0.09 21.44
CA VAL A 453 13.38 -1.53 21.63
C VAL A 453 14.80 -1.83 21.16
N ALA A 454 15.75 -1.90 22.10
CA ALA A 454 17.16 -2.15 21.79
C ALA A 454 17.49 -3.64 21.61
N ALA A 455 16.66 -4.54 22.16
CA ALA A 455 16.85 -5.98 22.02
C ALA A 455 15.51 -6.71 22.08
N TYR A 456 15.44 -7.86 21.41
CA TYR A 456 14.28 -8.73 21.44
C TYR A 456 14.69 -10.18 21.23
N THR A 457 14.10 -11.11 21.98
CA THR A 457 14.26 -12.55 21.77
C THR A 457 12.90 -13.14 21.43
N THR A 458 12.83 -13.93 20.35
CA THR A 458 11.59 -14.63 19.96
C THR A 458 11.13 -15.55 21.09
N ALA A 459 9.87 -15.43 21.50
CA ALA A 459 9.25 -16.30 22.50
C ALA A 459 7.89 -16.80 21.97
N PRO A 460 7.56 -18.10 22.09
CA PRO A 460 8.31 -19.16 22.79
C PRO A 460 9.53 -19.73 22.03
N GLY A 461 9.85 -19.21 20.84
CA GLY A 461 10.82 -19.78 19.91
C GLY A 461 10.11 -20.51 18.76
N ILE A 462 10.88 -20.99 17.78
CA ILE A 462 10.37 -21.59 16.55
C ILE A 462 10.81 -23.05 16.48
N PRO A 463 9.92 -24.02 16.24
CA PRO A 463 10.31 -25.42 16.11
C PRO A 463 11.38 -25.62 15.03
N PHE A 464 12.44 -26.38 15.35
CA PHE A 464 13.43 -26.75 14.34
C PHE A 464 12.81 -27.73 13.34
N PRO A 465 12.92 -27.49 12.01
CA PRO A 465 12.18 -28.26 11.02
C PRO A 465 12.84 -29.62 10.77
N VAL A 466 12.01 -30.62 10.45
CA VAL A 466 12.48 -31.93 9.96
C VAL A 466 12.46 -31.91 8.44
N CYS A 467 13.63 -31.75 7.82
CA CYS A 467 13.72 -31.63 6.37
C CYS A 467 13.68 -32.98 5.65
N PRO A 468 13.02 -33.05 4.46
CA PRO A 468 13.10 -34.21 3.59
C PRO A 468 14.55 -34.59 3.24
N ALA A 469 14.76 -35.85 2.86
CA ALA A 469 16.08 -36.32 2.44
C ALA A 469 16.64 -35.45 1.30
N GLY A 470 17.87 -34.94 1.48
CA GLY A 470 18.54 -34.05 0.52
C GLY A 470 18.18 -32.56 0.66
N HIS A 471 17.23 -32.21 1.52
CA HIS A 471 16.91 -30.82 1.85
C HIS A 471 17.65 -30.40 3.12
N ARG A 472 17.90 -29.10 3.26
CA ARG A 472 18.58 -28.52 4.42
C ARG A 472 17.69 -27.45 5.06
N PRO A 473 17.74 -27.27 6.39
CA PRO A 473 17.10 -26.14 7.03
C PRO A 473 17.72 -24.82 6.54
N TYR A 474 16.91 -23.77 6.52
CA TYR A 474 17.37 -22.39 6.38
C TYR A 474 16.84 -21.55 7.53
N LEU A 475 17.57 -20.49 7.89
CA LEU A 475 17.17 -19.48 8.86
C LEU A 475 17.28 -18.09 8.21
N THR A 476 16.17 -17.36 8.11
CA THR A 476 16.18 -15.95 7.72
C THR A 476 15.94 -15.10 8.96
N VAL A 477 16.89 -14.20 9.26
CA VAL A 477 16.77 -13.22 10.36
C VAL A 477 16.56 -11.84 9.74
N HIS A 478 15.42 -11.23 10.01
CA HIS A 478 15.01 -9.96 9.41
C HIS A 478 14.48 -8.99 10.47
N ALA A 479 14.77 -7.70 10.34
CA ALA A 479 14.28 -6.66 11.24
C ALA A 479 14.01 -5.34 10.50
N SER A 480 13.02 -4.57 10.97
CA SER A 480 12.84 -3.15 10.61
C SER A 480 13.49 -2.29 11.70
N ILE A 481 14.27 -1.30 11.28
CA ILE A 481 15.12 -0.48 12.15
C ILE A 481 14.62 0.96 12.14
N LEU A 482 14.48 1.55 13.32
CA LEU A 482 14.25 2.97 13.53
C LEU A 482 15.52 3.66 14.02
N VAL A 483 15.67 4.94 13.69
CA VAL A 483 16.66 5.84 14.30
C VAL A 483 15.95 7.05 14.90
N THR A 484 16.42 7.54 16.05
CA THR A 484 15.88 8.75 16.65
C THR A 484 16.60 9.99 16.08
N SER A 485 15.87 10.91 15.45
CA SER A 485 16.44 12.16 14.89
C SER A 485 15.79 13.40 15.49
N ILE A 486 16.57 14.49 15.61
CA ILE A 486 16.12 15.81 16.10
C ILE A 486 15.95 16.85 14.99
N THR A 487 16.37 16.55 13.76
CA THR A 487 16.35 17.51 12.65
C THR A 487 15.41 17.06 11.53
N THR A 488 15.76 16.02 10.79
CA THR A 488 14.93 15.42 9.72
C THR A 488 15.32 13.96 9.53
N CYS A 489 14.36 13.13 9.08
CA CYS A 489 14.61 11.74 8.75
C CYS A 489 15.25 11.65 7.35
N SER A 490 16.58 11.53 7.27
CA SER A 490 17.26 11.15 6.04
C SER A 490 17.25 9.62 5.93
N LEU A 491 16.70 9.09 4.84
CA LEU A 491 16.88 7.67 4.50
C LEU A 491 18.39 7.39 4.32
N PRO A 492 18.91 6.24 4.79
CA PRO A 492 20.27 5.86 4.44
C PRO A 492 20.37 5.73 2.93
N VAL A 493 21.22 6.56 2.33
CA VAL A 493 21.53 6.47 0.91
C VAL A 493 22.35 5.20 0.73
N ALA A 494 21.79 4.19 0.05
CA ALA A 494 22.59 3.11 -0.50
C ALA A 494 23.50 3.72 -1.58
N SER A 495 24.71 4.13 -1.18
CA SER A 495 25.74 4.67 -2.06
C SER A 495 26.19 3.62 -3.06
#